data_AF-A0A0C2M9N8-F1
#
_entry.id   AF-A0A0C2M9N8-F1
#
_cell.length_a   1.000
_cell.length_b   1.000
_cell.length_c   1.000
_cell.angle_alpha   90.00
_cell.angle_beta   90.00
_cell.angle_gamma   90.00
#
_symmetry.space_group_name_H-M   'P 1'
#
loop_
_entity.id
_entity.type
_entity.pdbx_description
1 polymer ?
#
loop_
_entity_poly.entity_id
_entity_poly.type
_entity_poly.pdbx_seq_one_letter_code
_entity_poly.pdbx_strand_id
1 'polypeptide(L)'
;MDGSKDSDHFKIRPAGAEETPIIVSNIFHHKCDRFEVIRNPNRPNFILYLAKSSTELNVGFVYIYDHLKHGFFQVDLNVSGGIASVDKIFPIGDKMLCVSYARNISFYVDEQLKIDHVQNIDTAYKYLANPQKTNLIARIKKVPKGLLSFGASLHL
;
A
#
# COMPACT_ATOMS: atom_id res chain seq x y z
N MET A 1 -19.41 -30.87 57.36
CA MET A 1 -19.58 -30.08 56.12
C MET A 1 -18.25 -29.43 55.85
N ASP A 2 -17.42 -30.05 55.02
CA ASP A 2 -16.13 -29.48 54.64
C ASP A 2 -16.21 -29.13 53.15
N GLY A 3 -16.43 -27.84 52.91
CA GLY A 3 -16.58 -27.26 51.57
C GLY A 3 -15.21 -26.86 51.05
N SER A 4 -14.47 -27.84 50.52
CA SER A 4 -13.27 -27.58 49.73
C SER A 4 -13.67 -26.80 48.49
N LYS A 5 -13.35 -25.50 48.47
CA LYS A 5 -13.43 -24.64 47.30
C LYS A 5 -12.51 -25.23 46.24
N ASP A 6 -13.12 -25.81 45.22
CA ASP A 6 -12.44 -26.25 44.01
C ASP A 6 -11.77 -25.02 43.39
N SER A 7 -10.46 -24.89 43.59
CA SER A 7 -9.65 -23.95 42.85
C SER A 7 -9.61 -24.47 41.42
N ASP A 8 -10.33 -23.82 40.52
CA ASP A 8 -10.27 -24.09 39.07
C ASP A 8 -8.82 -23.97 38.61
N HIS A 9 -8.11 -25.10 38.66
CA HIS A 9 -6.76 -25.24 38.17
C HIS A 9 -6.86 -25.18 36.64
N PHE A 10 -6.56 -24.01 36.07
CA PHE A 10 -6.32 -23.87 34.63
C PHE A 10 -5.23 -24.87 34.22
N LYS A 11 -5.64 -25.98 33.58
CA LYS A 11 -4.72 -26.98 33.04
C LYS A 11 -4.15 -26.46 31.73
N ILE A 12 -2.95 -25.93 31.77
CA ILE A 12 -2.19 -25.56 30.58
C ILE A 12 -1.62 -26.85 29.98
N ARG A 13 -1.89 -27.10 28.70
CA ARG A 13 -1.27 -28.18 27.91
C ARG A 13 -0.50 -27.58 26.73
N PRO A 14 0.51 -28.27 26.19
CA PRO A 14 1.12 -27.88 24.92
C PRO A 14 0.07 -27.79 23.81
N ALA A 15 0.25 -26.83 22.90
CA ALA A 15 -0.53 -26.71 21.69
C ALA A 15 -0.36 -27.98 20.84
N GLY A 16 -1.46 -28.52 20.34
CA GLY A 16 -1.45 -29.57 19.34
C GLY A 16 -0.94 -29.05 17.99
N ALA A 17 -0.66 -29.96 17.06
CA ALA A 17 -0.19 -29.60 15.71
C ALA A 17 -1.15 -28.62 15.00
N GLU A 18 -2.46 -28.83 15.15
CA GLU A 18 -3.51 -27.98 14.56
C GLU A 18 -3.67 -26.61 15.25
N GLU A 19 -3.15 -26.48 16.48
CA GLU A 19 -3.20 -25.24 17.27
C GLU A 19 -1.92 -24.41 17.08
N THR A 20 -0.91 -25.00 16.44
CA THR A 20 0.37 -24.35 16.18
C THR A 20 0.28 -23.61 14.84
N PRO A 21 0.39 -22.27 14.83
CA PRO A 21 0.32 -21.53 13.58
C PRO A 21 1.47 -21.92 12.64
N ILE A 22 1.11 -22.24 11.40
CA ILE A 22 2.10 -22.56 10.36
C ILE A 22 2.78 -21.26 9.94
N ILE A 23 4.09 -21.18 10.16
CA ILE A 23 4.91 -20.05 9.69
C ILE A 23 5.36 -20.33 8.26
N VAL A 24 4.80 -19.59 7.30
CA VAL A 24 5.22 -19.67 5.90
C VAL A 24 6.27 -18.61 5.61
N SER A 25 7.49 -19.05 5.33
CA SER A 25 8.57 -18.15 4.93
C SER A 25 8.30 -17.58 3.54
N ASN A 26 8.30 -16.25 3.42
CA ASN A 26 8.24 -15.54 2.14
C ASN A 26 9.56 -14.79 1.92
N ILE A 27 10.21 -15.03 0.78
CA ILE A 27 11.47 -14.37 0.43
C ILE A 27 11.15 -13.26 -0.58
N PHE A 28 11.35 -12.01 -0.17
CA PHE A 28 11.32 -10.87 -1.07
C PHE A 28 12.73 -10.68 -1.63
N HIS A 29 12.88 -10.81 -2.94
CA HIS A 29 14.20 -10.75 -3.59
C HIS A 29 14.78 -9.34 -3.68
N HIS A 30 13.95 -8.32 -3.49
CA HIS A 30 14.37 -6.92 -3.54
C HIS A 30 14.89 -6.48 -2.17
N LYS A 31 15.99 -5.72 -2.16
CA LYS A 31 16.54 -5.09 -0.95
C LYS A 31 15.69 -3.87 -0.54
N CYS A 32 14.41 -4.11 -0.30
CA CYS A 32 13.47 -3.13 0.20
C CYS A 32 13.53 -3.12 1.73
N ASP A 33 13.56 -1.93 2.31
CA ASP A 33 13.60 -1.71 3.76
C ASP A 33 12.31 -1.08 4.29
N ARG A 34 11.35 -0.79 3.39
CA ARG A 34 10.03 -0.27 3.71
C ARG A 34 8.95 -1.08 3.04
N PHE A 35 7.87 -1.29 3.78
CA PHE A 35 6.72 -2.04 3.31
C PHE A 35 5.45 -1.32 3.75
N GLU A 36 4.58 -1.00 2.79
CA GLU A 36 3.30 -0.34 3.03
C GLU A 36 2.17 -1.32 2.69
N VAL A 37 1.17 -1.41 3.55
CA VAL A 37 -0.06 -2.19 3.30
C VAL A 37 -1.17 -1.21 2.95
N ILE A 38 -1.69 -1.31 1.73
CA ILE A 38 -2.72 -0.42 1.21
C ILE A 38 -4.01 -1.21 1.02
N ARG A 39 -5.01 -0.94 1.87
CA ARG A 39 -6.33 -1.56 1.79
C ARG A 39 -7.32 -0.59 1.15
N ASN A 40 -8.13 -1.07 0.20
CA ASN A 40 -9.22 -0.29 -0.32
C ASN A 40 -10.44 -0.41 0.64
N PRO A 41 -10.94 0.71 1.21
CA PRO A 41 -12.07 0.65 2.14
C PRO A 41 -13.40 0.28 1.46
N ASN A 42 -13.54 0.54 0.16
CA ASN A 42 -14.74 0.20 -0.62
C ASN A 42 -14.66 -1.24 -1.16
N ARG A 43 -13.46 -1.81 -1.25
CA ARG A 43 -13.18 -3.19 -1.69
C ARG A 43 -12.26 -3.88 -0.67
N PRO A 44 -12.81 -4.43 0.43
CA PRO A 44 -12.00 -4.90 1.56
C PRO A 44 -10.97 -6.00 1.24
N ASN A 45 -11.22 -6.77 0.19
CA ASN A 45 -10.31 -7.82 -0.29
C ASN A 45 -9.24 -7.29 -1.25
N PHE A 46 -9.39 -6.05 -1.73
CA PHE A 46 -8.42 -5.40 -2.59
C PHE A 46 -7.31 -4.76 -1.75
N ILE A 47 -6.29 -5.56 -1.48
CA ILE A 47 -5.13 -5.19 -0.67
C ILE A 47 -3.89 -5.25 -1.56
N LEU A 48 -3.17 -4.13 -1.66
CA LEU A 48 -1.88 -4.05 -2.30
C LEU A 48 -0.80 -3.85 -1.26
N TYR A 49 0.34 -4.49 -1.51
CA TYR A 49 1.52 -4.40 -0.67
C TYR A 49 2.63 -3.73 -1.46
N LEU A 50 3.17 -2.64 -0.94
CA LEU A 50 4.17 -1.85 -1.65
C LEU A 50 5.50 -1.92 -0.92
N ALA A 51 6.44 -2.63 -1.50
CA ALA A 51 7.82 -2.72 -1.03
C ALA A 51 8.65 -1.60 -1.67
N LYS A 52 9.39 -0.84 -0.86
CA LYS A 52 10.23 0.28 -1.30
C LYS A 52 11.62 0.17 -0.71
N SER A 53 12.60 0.70 -1.43
CA SER A 53 13.94 0.92 -0.91
C SER A 53 14.10 2.40 -0.51
N SER A 54 14.67 2.66 0.67
CA SER A 54 15.06 4.01 1.09
C SER A 54 16.34 4.49 0.39
N THR A 55 17.17 3.56 -0.09
CA THR A 55 18.44 3.85 -0.77
C THR A 55 18.26 4.04 -2.27
N GLU A 56 17.32 3.30 -2.89
CA GLU A 56 17.00 3.45 -4.30
C GLU A 56 15.79 4.36 -4.46
N LEU A 57 16.05 5.62 -4.82
CA LEU A 57 15.00 6.59 -5.07
C LEU A 57 14.04 6.07 -6.15
N ASN A 58 12.75 5.97 -5.79
CA ASN A 58 11.62 5.75 -6.69
C ASN A 58 11.49 4.35 -7.31
N VAL A 59 12.05 3.32 -6.64
CA VAL A 59 11.79 1.92 -6.98
C VAL A 59 10.86 1.32 -5.93
N GLY A 60 9.58 1.21 -6.30
CA GLY A 60 8.57 0.52 -5.49
C GLY A 60 7.97 -0.65 -6.27
N PHE A 61 7.95 -1.81 -5.63
CA PHE A 61 7.39 -3.06 -6.16
C PHE A 61 6.05 -3.34 -5.49
N VAL A 62 5.05 -3.64 -6.31
CA VAL A 62 3.71 -3.95 -5.84
C VAL A 62 3.55 -5.46 -5.74
N TYR A 63 2.95 -5.93 -4.66
CA TYR A 63 2.66 -7.32 -4.40
C TYR A 63 1.19 -7.51 -4.04
N ILE A 64 0.70 -8.71 -4.31
CA ILE A 64 -0.57 -9.25 -3.79
C ILE A 64 -0.28 -10.51 -2.98
N TYR A 65 -1.16 -10.83 -2.03
CA TYR A 65 -1.13 -12.09 -1.32
C TYR A 65 -2.09 -13.08 -1.98
N ASP A 66 -1.58 -14.21 -2.45
CA ASP A 66 -2.38 -15.32 -2.95
C ASP A 66 -2.71 -16.25 -1.77
N HIS A 67 -3.98 -16.25 -1.37
CA HIS A 67 -4.46 -17.06 -0.25
C HIS A 67 -4.40 -18.56 -0.54
N LEU A 68 -4.44 -18.98 -1.80
CA LEU A 68 -4.39 -20.40 -2.18
C LEU A 68 -2.96 -20.92 -2.15
N LYS A 69 -2.00 -20.09 -2.55
CA LYS A 69 -0.57 -20.44 -2.54
C LYS A 69 0.15 -20.03 -1.25
N HIS A 70 -0.55 -19.37 -0.34
CA HIS A 70 -0.02 -18.83 0.91
C HIS A 70 1.24 -17.98 0.73
N GLY A 71 1.26 -17.13 -0.31
CA GLY A 71 2.48 -16.42 -0.71
C GLY A 71 2.24 -15.06 -1.33
N PHE A 72 3.27 -14.21 -1.28
CA PHE A 72 3.28 -12.92 -1.95
C PHE A 72 3.79 -13.03 -3.38
N PHE A 73 3.05 -12.44 -4.32
CA PHE A 73 3.41 -12.41 -5.74
C PHE A 73 3.58 -10.97 -6.20
N GLN A 74 4.69 -10.70 -6.88
CA GLN A 74 4.92 -9.40 -7.48
C GLN A 74 3.92 -9.18 -8.60
N VAL A 75 3.33 -8.00 -8.65
CA VAL A 75 2.46 -7.53 -9.72
C VAL A 75 3.27 -6.71 -10.71
N ASP A 76 3.28 -7.16 -11.96
CA ASP A 76 3.88 -6.39 -13.05
C ASP A 76 2.87 -5.39 -13.59
N LEU A 77 2.97 -4.14 -13.13
CA LEU A 77 2.12 -3.04 -13.58
C LEU A 77 2.65 -2.49 -14.90
N ASN A 78 2.20 -3.07 -16.02
CA ASN A 78 2.65 -2.68 -17.35
C ASN A 78 1.82 -1.51 -17.89
N VAL A 79 2.49 -0.39 -18.14
CA VAL A 79 1.92 0.83 -18.71
C VAL A 79 2.58 1.12 -20.06
N SER A 80 2.01 2.03 -20.85
CA SER A 80 2.61 2.52 -22.09
C SER A 80 4.00 3.12 -21.81
N GLY A 81 5.06 2.33 -21.96
CA GLY A 81 6.44 2.69 -21.58
C GLY A 81 7.18 1.68 -20.69
N GLY A 82 6.54 0.57 -20.29
CA GLY A 82 7.16 -0.55 -19.59
C GLY A 82 6.58 -0.79 -18.19
N ILE A 83 7.29 -1.58 -17.39
CA ILE A 83 6.90 -1.86 -16.00
C ILE A 83 7.04 -0.57 -15.17
N ALA A 84 5.94 -0.13 -14.55
CA ALA A 84 5.92 1.02 -13.67
C ALA A 84 6.44 0.64 -12.27
N SER A 85 7.51 1.30 -11.82
CA SER A 85 7.81 1.38 -10.38
C SER A 85 6.83 2.35 -9.73
N VAL A 86 6.27 1.99 -8.58
CA VAL A 86 5.21 2.79 -7.93
C VAL A 86 5.74 3.47 -6.68
N ASP A 87 5.66 4.79 -6.64
CA ASP A 87 6.07 5.59 -5.47
C ASP A 87 4.98 5.64 -4.41
N LYS A 88 3.72 5.72 -4.83
CA LYS A 88 2.57 5.86 -3.94
C LYS A 88 1.35 5.16 -4.51
N ILE A 89 0.55 4.61 -3.61
CA ILE A 89 -0.76 4.04 -3.90
C ILE A 89 -1.77 4.69 -2.97
N PHE A 90 -2.89 5.15 -3.53
CA PHE A 90 -4.00 5.72 -2.77
C PHE A 90 -5.30 4.97 -3.11
N PRO A 91 -6.04 4.45 -2.12
CA PRO A 91 -7.36 3.90 -2.38
C PRO A 91 -8.33 5.04 -2.76
N ILE A 92 -9.12 4.82 -3.81
CA ILE A 92 -10.08 5.82 -4.31
C ILE A 92 -11.25 5.13 -5.01
N GLY A 93 -12.44 5.25 -4.42
CA GLY A 93 -13.59 4.48 -4.88
C GLY A 93 -13.26 2.98 -4.90
N ASP A 94 -13.59 2.31 -6.00
CA ASP A 94 -13.36 0.88 -6.17
C ASP A 94 -11.97 0.55 -6.77
N LYS A 95 -11.08 1.53 -6.88
CA LYS A 95 -9.76 1.41 -7.51
C LYS A 95 -8.64 1.88 -6.58
N MET A 96 -7.41 1.65 -7.02
CA MET A 96 -6.19 2.18 -6.42
C MET A 96 -5.54 3.13 -7.40
N LEU A 97 -5.31 4.38 -6.99
CA LEU A 97 -4.51 5.33 -7.74
C LEU A 97 -3.03 5.07 -7.46
N CYS A 98 -2.29 4.70 -8.51
CA CYS A 98 -0.84 4.52 -8.49
C CYS A 98 -0.14 5.76 -9.08
N VAL A 99 0.91 6.21 -8.41
CA VAL A 99 1.74 7.36 -8.83
C VAL A 99 3.17 6.88 -8.99
N SER A 100 3.75 7.10 -10.18
CA SER A 100 5.15 6.84 -10.50
C SER A 100 5.83 8.16 -10.89
N TYR A 101 6.58 8.74 -9.97
CA TYR A 101 7.41 9.91 -10.22
C TYR A 101 8.60 9.57 -11.11
N ALA A 102 9.17 8.37 -10.98
CA ALA A 102 10.28 7.92 -11.85
C ALA A 102 9.88 7.90 -13.33
N ARG A 103 8.63 7.53 -13.62
CA ARG A 103 8.09 7.44 -14.97
C ARG A 103 7.26 8.65 -15.38
N ASN A 104 7.09 9.65 -14.50
CA ASN A 104 6.22 10.81 -14.73
C ASN A 104 4.78 10.42 -15.13
N ILE A 105 4.22 9.38 -14.52
CA ILE A 105 2.84 8.94 -14.79
C ILE A 105 2.05 8.68 -13.50
N SER A 106 0.74 8.71 -13.64
CA SER A 106 -0.20 8.09 -12.71
C SER A 106 -1.24 7.29 -13.48
N PHE A 107 -1.81 6.29 -12.84
CA PHE A 107 -2.83 5.42 -13.41
C PHE A 107 -3.66 4.81 -12.30
N TYR A 108 -4.84 4.31 -12.64
CA TYR A 108 -5.65 3.55 -11.70
C TYR A 108 -5.49 2.07 -11.98
N VAL A 109 -5.61 1.26 -10.93
CA VAL A 109 -5.67 -0.19 -11.03
C VAL A 109 -6.87 -0.70 -10.24
N ASP A 110 -7.62 -1.63 -10.83
CA ASP A 110 -8.76 -2.29 -10.16
C ASP A 110 -8.33 -3.59 -9.46
N GLU A 111 -9.30 -4.25 -8.81
CA GLU A 111 -9.07 -5.49 -8.06
C GLU A 111 -8.63 -6.66 -8.96
N GLN A 112 -8.89 -6.58 -10.28
CA GLN A 112 -8.41 -7.54 -11.28
C GLN A 112 -7.04 -7.15 -11.83
N LEU A 113 -6.38 -6.16 -11.24
CA LEU A 113 -5.09 -5.60 -11.64
C LEU A 113 -5.11 -4.96 -13.04
N LYS A 114 -6.29 -4.63 -13.56
CA LYS A 114 -6.42 -3.94 -14.83
C LYS A 114 -6.11 -2.46 -14.65
N ILE A 115 -5.24 -1.97 -15.51
CA ILE A 115 -4.81 -0.57 -15.52
C ILE A 115 -5.75 0.26 -16.40
N ASP A 116 -6.13 1.44 -15.93
CA ASP A 116 -6.83 2.45 -16.73
C ASP A 116 -6.43 3.89 -16.39
N HIS A 117 -6.90 4.82 -17.25
CA HIS A 117 -6.66 6.27 -17.16
C HIS A 117 -5.21 6.64 -16.86
N VAL A 118 -4.29 6.08 -17.64
CA VAL A 118 -2.87 6.46 -17.59
C VAL A 118 -2.74 7.91 -18.03
N GLN A 119 -2.10 8.72 -17.19
CA GLN A 119 -1.90 10.15 -17.42
C GLN A 119 -0.50 10.57 -17.00
N ASN A 120 0.05 11.56 -17.70
CA ASN A 120 1.33 12.14 -17.33
C ASN A 120 1.20 13.00 -16.07
N ILE A 121 2.25 13.03 -15.27
CA ILE A 121 2.36 13.87 -14.07
C ILE A 121 3.64 14.70 -14.08
N ASP A 122 3.60 15.80 -13.35
CA ASP A 122 4.71 16.71 -13.14
C ASP A 122 5.27 16.50 -11.73
N THR A 123 6.56 16.18 -11.66
CA THR A 123 7.27 15.90 -10.41
C THR A 123 7.37 17.11 -9.49
N ALA A 124 7.10 18.33 -9.97
CA ALA A 124 6.97 19.53 -9.14
C ALA A 124 5.74 19.49 -8.20
N TYR A 125 4.82 18.53 -8.39
CA TYR A 125 3.61 18.42 -7.59
C TYR A 125 3.56 17.12 -6.77
N LYS A 126 2.85 17.19 -5.64
CA LYS A 126 2.34 16.02 -4.92
C LYS A 126 0.94 15.70 -5.43
N TYR A 127 0.67 14.42 -5.63
CA TYR A 127 -0.62 13.94 -6.12
C TYR A 127 -1.40 13.29 -4.99
N LEU A 128 -2.71 13.50 -4.99
CA LEU A 128 -3.66 13.01 -3.99
C LEU A 128 -4.91 12.49 -4.68
N ALA A 129 -5.46 11.40 -4.14
CA ALA A 129 -6.79 10.92 -4.51
C ALA A 129 -7.86 11.98 -4.18
N ASN A 130 -8.82 12.18 -5.08
CA ASN A 130 -10.00 13.01 -4.80
C ASN A 130 -11.18 12.12 -4.35
N PRO A 131 -11.55 12.12 -3.06
CA PRO A 131 -12.61 11.24 -2.56
C PRO A 131 -14.01 11.57 -3.13
N GLN A 132 -14.24 12.81 -3.60
CA GLN A 132 -15.54 13.22 -4.15
C GLN A 132 -15.66 12.98 -5.65
N LYS A 133 -14.53 12.91 -6.36
CA LYS A 133 -14.48 12.71 -7.81
C LYS A 133 -13.41 11.67 -8.11
N THR A 134 -13.80 10.40 -8.06
CA THR A 134 -12.89 9.24 -8.11
C THR A 134 -12.06 9.13 -9.38
N ASN A 135 -12.48 9.78 -10.47
CA ASN A 135 -11.73 9.84 -11.73
C ASN A 135 -10.79 11.05 -11.84
N LEU A 136 -10.74 11.92 -10.82
CA LEU A 136 -9.87 13.09 -10.80
C LEU A 136 -8.78 12.95 -9.73
N ILE A 137 -7.59 13.45 -10.07
CA ILE A 137 -6.45 13.48 -9.16
C ILE A 137 -6.17 14.93 -8.78
N ALA A 138 -6.14 15.21 -7.49
CA ALA A 138 -5.74 16.52 -6.98
C ALA A 138 -4.22 16.64 -6.97
N ARG A 139 -3.69 17.86 -7.20
CA ARG A 139 -2.25 18.13 -7.13
C ARG A 139 -1.96 19.36 -6.29
N ILE A 140 -0.89 19.29 -5.50
CA ILE A 140 -0.41 20.39 -4.65
C ILE A 140 1.05 20.65 -4.99
N LYS A 141 1.41 21.90 -5.26
CA LYS A 141 2.79 22.27 -5.59
C LYS A 141 3.71 21.92 -4.42
N LYS A 142 4.83 21.25 -4.69
CA LYS A 142 5.84 20.98 -3.66
C LYS A 142 6.47 22.31 -3.27
N VAL A 143 6.25 22.75 -2.03
CA VAL A 143 7.02 23.87 -1.46
C VAL A 143 8.42 23.32 -1.12
N PRO A 144 9.50 23.98 -1.55
CA PRO A 144 10.85 23.60 -1.16
C PRO A 144 10.96 23.58 0.37
N LYS A 145 11.49 22.50 0.95
CA LYS A 145 11.85 22.49 2.37
C LYS A 145 12.97 23.52 2.56
N GLY A 146 12.60 24.73 2.98
CA GLY A 146 13.47 25.89 3.05
C GLY A 146 12.74 27.24 2.89
N LEU A 147 11.50 27.24 2.41
CA LEU A 147 10.71 28.48 2.21
C LEU A 147 9.47 28.56 3.13
N LEU A 148 9.65 28.28 4.42
CA LEU A 148 8.69 28.68 5.46
C LEU A 148 9.35 29.70 6.38
N SER A 149 9.61 30.88 5.81
CA SER A 149 9.61 32.12 6.56
C SER A 149 8.87 33.15 5.71
N PHE A 150 7.97 33.88 6.37
CA PHE A 150 7.21 35.05 5.92
C PHE A 150 5.82 34.81 5.31
N GLY A 151 4.82 35.17 6.13
CA GLY A 151 3.69 35.98 5.70
C GLY A 151 2.43 35.20 5.32
N ALA A 152 1.63 34.82 6.31
CA ALA A 152 0.19 34.72 6.08
C ALA A 152 -0.32 36.13 5.77
N SER A 153 -0.76 36.37 4.54
CA SER A 153 -1.64 37.49 4.23
C SER A 153 -2.93 36.92 3.65
N LEU A 154 -3.97 37.00 4.48
CA LEU A 154 -5.35 36.72 4.12
C LEU A 154 -5.87 37.94 3.33
N HIS A 155 -6.30 37.76 2.09
CA HIS A 155 -7.17 38.74 1.44
C HIS A 155 -8.60 38.20 1.44
N LEU A 156 -9.46 38.99 2.09
CA LEU A 156 -10.92 38.87 2.08
C LEU A 156 -11.48 39.10 0.67
#